data_AF-A0A1Q8ZF88-F1
#
_entry.id   AF-A0A1Q8ZF88-F1
#
_cell.length_a   1.000
_cell.length_b   1.000
_cell.length_c   1.000
_cell.angle_alpha   90.00
_cell.angle_beta   90.00
_cell.angle_gamma   90.00
#
_symmetry.space_group_name_H-M   'P 1'
#
loop_
_entity.id
_entity.type
_entity.pdbx_description
1 polymer ?
#
loop_
_entity_poly.entity_id
_entity_poly.type
_entity_poly.pdbx_seq_one_letter_code
_entity_poly.pdbx_strand_id
1 'polypeptide(L)'
;MSNRPHLTSESTLGDLPLLDFQVHPATLGQVIAQRFKQRSDLPGVIVADGAQLVGVISRRRFLEYVGEQHRRESILRKPIQALCEEVGALVKPLQLLATEKVNVAVRLGLGRAPENAYEPIVVLLQDESFPESQTYLLLDFLTLLLAQSQIMAVSSYEIEQSRQQLAEERQRVKDYSQLLERQKVLIQERNRLLERQQVELIQQAQRADQLKQRFTQIAQILSLEGKTVFQEIVMGVNVSSRSTNQIVDISQLLTTELEPIHGTSKLVERLGQQLRQLAVQVTIVANQAGSELLGFSHITNEINKLVAQTEEIGRQIDRMVARFQLRVQELTESALTGMTVIRSLSDQIQQAEVTFTDLDTIVHQQAASSGGPPAAPPDTVNELLSLSAEQLNALPEGTRALVQKISLAEATLTELKALLRQEEYGPLIQKIRRAMAANPRLGPR
;
A
#
# COMPACT_ATOMS: atom_id res chain seq x y z
N MET A 1 30.95 24.31 -55.97
CA MET A 1 29.88 23.29 -56.06
C MET A 1 28.57 24.03 -56.19
N SER A 2 28.11 24.20 -57.43
CA SER A 2 26.95 25.03 -57.74
C SER A 2 25.68 24.36 -57.23
N ASN A 3 24.89 25.15 -56.49
CA ASN A 3 23.60 24.85 -55.89
C ASN A 3 22.70 24.10 -56.89
N ARG A 4 22.59 22.78 -56.78
CA ARG A 4 21.59 22.01 -57.55
C ARG A 4 20.25 22.23 -56.85
N PRO A 5 19.19 22.66 -57.55
CA PRO A 5 17.87 22.78 -56.93
C PRO A 5 17.50 21.43 -56.29
N HIS A 6 17.02 21.46 -55.04
CA HIS A 6 16.53 20.27 -54.35
C HIS A 6 15.26 19.79 -55.04
N LEU A 7 15.41 18.84 -55.97
CA LEU A 7 14.28 18.22 -56.66
C LEU A 7 13.50 17.34 -55.67
N THR A 8 12.20 17.60 -55.56
CA THR A 8 11.23 16.83 -54.77
C THR A 8 10.20 16.14 -55.69
N SER A 9 9.28 15.35 -55.12
CA SER A 9 8.17 14.73 -55.86
C SER A 9 7.24 15.73 -56.56
N GLU A 10 7.28 16.99 -56.13
CA GLU A 10 6.48 18.10 -56.68
C GLU A 10 7.23 18.88 -57.77
N SER A 11 8.47 18.51 -58.10
CA SER A 11 9.24 19.20 -59.14
C SER A 11 8.58 19.08 -60.50
N THR A 12 8.65 20.17 -61.25
CA THR A 12 8.08 20.33 -62.58
C THR A 12 9.18 20.43 -63.65
N LEU A 13 8.79 20.44 -64.92
CA LEU A 13 9.73 20.61 -66.04
C LEU A 13 10.41 21.98 -66.02
N GLY A 14 9.76 23.01 -65.47
CA GLY A 14 10.32 24.35 -65.31
C GLY A 14 11.49 24.42 -64.32
N ASP A 15 11.59 23.45 -63.40
CA ASP A 15 12.69 23.35 -62.43
C ASP A 15 13.97 22.73 -63.02
N LEU A 16 13.89 22.22 -64.26
CA LEU A 16 14.99 21.58 -64.97
C LEU A 16 15.73 22.58 -65.87
N PRO A 17 17.01 22.31 -66.23
CA PRO A 17 17.74 23.18 -67.14
C PRO A 17 17.17 23.05 -68.56
N LEU A 18 16.32 24.00 -68.92
CA LEU A 18 15.72 24.13 -70.25
C LEU A 18 16.64 24.92 -71.18
N LEU A 19 16.73 24.50 -72.44
CA LEU A 19 17.67 25.05 -73.41
C LEU A 19 16.93 25.72 -74.58
N ASP A 20 17.23 27.00 -74.79
CA ASP A 20 16.75 27.75 -75.95
C ASP A 20 17.71 27.54 -77.13
N PHE A 21 17.20 26.91 -78.18
CA PHE A 21 17.83 26.89 -79.50
C PHE A 21 16.79 26.74 -80.61
N GLN A 22 16.18 27.87 -80.96
CA GLN A 22 15.21 27.99 -82.05
C GLN A 22 15.84 28.61 -83.31
N VAL A 23 15.47 28.10 -84.49
CA VAL A 23 15.90 28.61 -85.80
C VAL A 23 14.74 28.67 -86.79
N HIS A 24 14.86 29.59 -87.76
CA HIS A 24 13.88 29.74 -88.84
C HIS A 24 13.98 28.55 -89.84
N PRO A 25 12.88 28.10 -90.49
CA PRO A 25 12.88 26.94 -91.40
C PRO A 25 13.86 27.06 -92.60
N ALA A 26 14.11 28.29 -93.04
CA ALA A 26 15.08 28.60 -94.10
C ALA A 26 16.56 28.51 -93.67
N THR A 27 16.84 28.31 -92.38
CA THR A 27 18.21 28.29 -91.83
C THR A 27 18.99 27.11 -92.42
N LEU A 28 20.19 27.37 -92.94
CA LEU A 28 21.01 26.34 -93.56
C LEU A 28 21.59 25.36 -92.52
N GLY A 29 21.66 24.08 -92.88
CA GLY A 29 22.23 23.02 -92.03
C GLY A 29 23.65 23.33 -91.52
N GLN A 30 24.46 24.06 -92.29
CA GLN A 30 25.80 24.49 -91.88
C GLN A 30 25.81 25.32 -90.58
N VAL A 31 24.80 26.18 -90.39
CA VAL A 31 24.69 27.05 -89.21
C VAL A 31 24.37 26.22 -87.96
N ILE A 32 23.49 25.23 -88.13
CA ILE A 32 23.11 24.29 -87.07
C ILE A 32 24.30 23.39 -86.70
N ALA A 33 25.03 22.88 -87.69
CA ALA A 33 26.23 22.09 -87.47
C ALA A 33 27.32 22.87 -86.70
N GLN A 34 27.51 24.15 -87.01
CA GLN A 34 28.43 25.01 -86.27
C GLN A 34 27.96 25.24 -84.82
N ARG A 35 26.66 25.48 -84.61
CA ARG A 35 26.09 25.66 -83.27
C ARG A 35 26.22 24.39 -82.41
N PHE A 36 25.96 23.20 -82.96
CA PHE A 36 26.17 21.93 -82.25
C PHE A 36 27.64 21.62 -81.94
N LYS A 37 28.60 22.17 -82.71
CA LYS A 37 30.03 22.09 -82.38
C LYS A 37 30.41 23.03 -81.25
N GLN A 38 29.87 24.24 -81.25
CA GLN A 38 30.15 25.27 -80.24
C GLN A 38 29.48 24.98 -78.89
N ARG A 39 28.29 24.37 -78.92
CA ARG A 39 27.47 24.08 -77.75
C ARG A 39 27.16 22.59 -77.67
N SER A 40 27.97 21.88 -76.89
CA SER A 40 27.84 20.43 -76.70
C SER A 40 26.66 20.03 -75.79
N ASP A 41 26.10 20.98 -75.08
CA ASP A 41 24.93 20.88 -74.20
C ASP A 41 23.61 20.80 -74.96
N LEU A 42 23.57 21.26 -76.22
CA LEU A 42 22.33 21.29 -77.00
C LEU A 42 21.88 19.89 -77.42
N PRO A 43 20.67 19.45 -77.01
CA PRO A 43 20.16 18.11 -77.34
C PRO A 43 19.52 18.06 -78.73
N GLY A 44 19.20 19.21 -79.32
CA GLY A 44 18.54 19.34 -80.61
C GLY A 44 18.36 20.80 -80.99
N VAL A 45 17.63 21.03 -82.08
CA VAL A 45 17.24 22.37 -82.53
C VAL A 45 15.72 22.39 -82.78
N ILE A 46 15.09 23.49 -82.36
CA ILE A 46 13.68 23.77 -82.62
C ILE A 46 13.59 24.52 -83.95
N VAL A 47 12.78 24.01 -84.87
CA VAL A 47 12.45 24.68 -86.13
C VAL A 47 11.08 25.30 -85.98
N ALA A 48 11.00 26.61 -86.11
CA ALA A 48 9.75 27.34 -85.94
C ALA A 48 9.69 28.58 -86.82
N ASP A 49 8.51 28.84 -87.36
CA ASP A 49 8.20 30.02 -88.17
C ASP A 49 7.36 30.98 -87.32
N GLY A 50 8.00 32.01 -86.78
CA GLY A 50 7.40 32.86 -85.74
C GLY A 50 7.01 32.05 -84.49
N ALA A 51 5.73 32.12 -84.11
CA ALA A 51 5.17 31.39 -82.98
C ALA A 51 4.74 29.94 -83.33
N GLN A 52 4.85 29.53 -84.59
CA GLN A 52 4.42 28.19 -85.01
C GLN A 52 5.59 27.20 -84.97
N LEU A 53 5.45 26.15 -84.15
CA LEU A 53 6.38 25.03 -84.14
C LEU A 53 6.24 24.19 -85.43
N VAL A 54 7.31 24.15 -86.22
CA VAL A 54 7.40 23.33 -87.44
C VAL A 54 7.93 21.93 -87.13
N GLY A 55 8.90 21.81 -86.22
CA GLY A 55 9.42 20.52 -85.79
C GLY A 55 10.66 20.63 -84.91
N VAL A 56 11.19 19.47 -84.54
CA VAL A 56 12.46 19.36 -83.79
C VAL A 56 13.32 18.29 -84.44
N ILE A 57 14.60 18.59 -84.59
CA ILE A 57 15.60 17.57 -84.93
C ILE A 57 16.62 17.48 -83.80
N SER A 58 16.75 16.29 -83.22
CA SER A 58 17.78 16.06 -82.22
C SER A 58 19.16 16.17 -82.84
N ARG A 59 20.13 16.53 -82.01
CA ARG A 59 21.54 16.57 -82.39
C ARG A 59 22.00 15.21 -82.91
N ARG A 60 21.54 14.13 -82.28
CA ARG A 60 21.82 12.76 -82.70
C ARG A 60 21.36 12.53 -84.14
N ARG A 61 20.07 12.72 -84.43
CA ARG A 61 19.50 12.53 -85.77
C ARG A 61 20.15 13.42 -86.83
N PHE A 62 20.42 14.67 -86.48
CA PHE A 62 21.11 15.61 -87.37
C PHE A 62 22.53 15.10 -87.72
N LEU A 63 23.29 14.65 -86.73
CA LEU A 63 24.64 14.15 -86.93
C LEU A 63 24.70 12.78 -87.62
N GLU A 64 23.75 11.88 -87.34
CA GLU A 64 23.59 10.61 -88.06
C GLU A 64 23.35 10.89 -89.56
N TYR A 65 22.36 11.72 -89.87
CA TYR A 65 22.01 12.04 -91.26
C TYR A 65 23.15 12.74 -92.02
N VAL A 66 23.82 13.71 -91.39
CA VAL A 66 24.97 14.41 -91.98
C VAL A 66 26.20 13.49 -92.04
N GLY A 67 26.34 12.56 -91.10
CA GLY A 67 27.49 11.68 -90.95
C GLY A 67 27.53 10.54 -91.96
N GLU A 68 26.37 9.95 -92.25
CA GLU A 68 26.17 8.74 -93.08
C GLU A 68 26.29 8.97 -94.60
N GLN A 69 26.19 10.23 -95.06
CA GLN A 69 26.14 10.54 -96.48
C GLN A 69 27.48 11.02 -97.04
N HIS A 70 27.92 10.44 -98.16
CA HIS A 70 29.13 10.83 -98.92
C HIS A 70 29.09 12.26 -99.51
N ARG A 71 28.03 13.05 -99.22
CA ARG A 71 27.76 14.41 -99.73
C ARG A 71 27.47 15.42 -98.61
N ARG A 72 28.29 15.43 -97.56
CA ARG A 72 28.15 16.32 -96.39
C ARG A 72 27.96 17.80 -96.76
N GLU A 73 28.76 18.30 -97.69
CA GLU A 73 28.71 19.70 -98.10
C GLU A 73 27.43 20.08 -98.83
N SER A 74 26.83 19.13 -99.58
CA SER A 74 25.57 19.36 -100.27
C SER A 74 24.38 19.34 -99.31
N ILE A 75 24.43 18.54 -98.25
CA ILE A 75 23.37 18.44 -97.23
C ILE A 75 23.38 19.69 -96.35
N LEU A 76 24.54 20.17 -95.93
CA LEU A 76 24.68 21.35 -95.07
C LEU A 76 24.26 22.66 -95.78
N ARG A 77 24.19 22.68 -97.11
CA ARG A 77 23.66 23.80 -97.90
C ARG A 77 22.14 23.78 -98.08
N LYS A 78 21.44 22.75 -97.61
CA LYS A 78 19.97 22.72 -97.61
C LYS A 78 19.40 23.49 -96.41
N PRO A 79 18.22 24.12 -96.55
CA PRO A 79 17.42 24.60 -95.43
C PRO A 79 17.07 23.48 -94.45
N ILE A 80 17.00 23.79 -93.15
CA ILE A 80 16.71 22.82 -92.10
C ILE A 80 15.34 22.16 -92.27
N GLN A 81 14.37 22.85 -92.84
CA GLN A 81 13.06 22.28 -93.14
C GLN A 81 13.17 21.08 -94.09
N ALA A 82 13.92 21.20 -95.18
CA ALA A 82 14.14 20.12 -96.13
C ALA A 82 14.89 18.94 -95.47
N LEU A 83 15.79 19.22 -94.53
CA LEU A 83 16.46 18.18 -93.75
C LEU A 83 15.48 17.48 -92.79
N CYS A 84 14.55 18.20 -92.17
CA CYS A 84 13.53 17.63 -91.29
C CYS A 84 12.56 16.70 -92.05
N GLU A 85 12.20 17.05 -93.29
CA GLU A 85 11.38 16.23 -94.19
C GLU A 85 12.10 14.93 -94.59
N GLU A 86 13.37 15.01 -94.96
CA GLU A 86 14.16 13.85 -95.40
C GLU A 86 14.53 12.88 -94.26
N VAL A 87 14.74 13.38 -93.04
CA VAL A 87 15.11 12.58 -91.86
C VAL A 87 13.89 11.92 -91.21
N GLY A 88 12.67 12.20 -91.69
CA GLY A 88 11.44 11.81 -91.00
C GLY A 88 11.32 12.47 -89.61
N ALA A 89 12.00 13.60 -89.40
CA ALA A 89 12.00 14.36 -88.14
C ALA A 89 10.76 15.25 -87.98
N LEU A 90 9.84 15.23 -88.96
CA LEU A 90 8.49 15.80 -88.89
C LEU A 90 7.51 14.96 -88.05
N VAL A 91 8.00 14.09 -87.17
CA VAL A 91 7.18 13.51 -86.11
C VAL A 91 6.86 14.62 -85.11
N LYS A 92 5.58 14.82 -84.81
CA LYS A 92 5.11 15.80 -83.82
C LYS A 92 5.92 15.59 -82.51
N PRO A 93 6.77 16.54 -82.10
CA PRO A 93 7.58 16.37 -80.91
C PRO A 93 6.67 16.28 -79.68
N LEU A 94 7.12 15.54 -78.66
CA LEU A 94 6.43 15.53 -77.39
C LEU A 94 6.52 16.95 -76.80
N GLN A 95 5.35 17.56 -76.63
CA GLN A 95 5.18 18.92 -76.14
C GLN A 95 4.51 18.86 -74.78
N LEU A 96 5.15 19.44 -73.78
CA LEU A 96 4.67 19.45 -72.40
C LEU A 96 4.76 20.88 -71.85
N LEU A 97 3.86 21.25 -70.94
CA LEU A 97 3.93 22.53 -70.25
C LEU A 97 5.07 22.53 -69.23
N ALA A 98 5.68 23.68 -68.96
CA ALA A 98 6.68 23.83 -67.92
C ALA A 98 6.18 23.39 -66.52
N THR A 99 4.86 23.48 -66.28
CA THR A 99 4.20 23.08 -65.03
C THR A 99 3.98 21.57 -64.90
N GLU A 100 4.22 20.79 -65.96
CA GLU A 100 4.08 19.33 -65.90
C GLU A 100 5.10 18.72 -64.95
N LYS A 101 4.67 17.70 -64.18
CA LYS A 101 5.56 17.03 -63.23
C LYS A 101 6.62 16.18 -63.94
N VAL A 102 7.82 16.12 -63.36
CA VAL A 102 8.96 15.34 -63.89
C VAL A 102 8.57 13.87 -64.12
N ASN A 103 7.87 13.23 -63.17
CA ASN A 103 7.46 11.83 -63.27
C ASN A 103 6.45 11.58 -64.41
N VAL A 104 5.58 12.54 -64.70
CA VAL A 104 4.62 12.49 -65.82
C VAL A 104 5.39 12.59 -67.13
N ALA A 105 6.31 13.55 -67.23
CA ALA A 105 7.11 13.75 -68.43
C ALA A 105 8.00 12.54 -68.77
N VAL A 106 8.62 11.90 -67.77
CA VAL A 106 9.38 10.64 -67.98
C VAL A 106 8.49 9.56 -68.54
N ARG A 107 7.30 9.35 -67.95
CA ARG A 107 6.36 8.32 -68.39
C ARG A 107 5.89 8.56 -69.82
N LEU A 108 5.55 9.81 -70.16
CA LEU A 108 5.13 10.18 -71.51
C LEU A 108 6.27 10.05 -72.51
N GLY A 109 7.50 10.42 -72.13
CA GLY A 109 8.67 10.32 -72.99
C GLY A 109 9.12 8.89 -73.26
N LEU A 110 9.12 8.02 -72.24
CA LEU A 110 9.40 6.57 -72.38
C LEU A 110 8.26 5.82 -73.10
N GLY A 111 7.04 6.34 -73.06
CA GLY A 111 5.88 5.77 -73.76
C GLY A 111 5.87 6.03 -75.28
N ARG A 112 6.84 6.79 -75.80
CA ARG A 112 7.02 6.99 -77.24
C ARG A 112 7.56 5.72 -77.90
N ALA A 113 7.46 5.64 -79.23
CA ALA A 113 8.10 4.57 -79.99
C ALA A 113 9.61 4.50 -79.66
N PRO A 114 10.23 3.29 -79.63
CA PRO A 114 11.62 3.10 -79.17
C PRO A 114 12.64 4.04 -79.84
N GLU A 115 12.46 4.34 -81.12
CA GLU A 115 13.28 5.24 -81.93
C GLU A 115 13.16 6.73 -81.54
N ASN A 116 12.13 7.07 -80.76
CA ASN A 116 11.80 8.41 -80.28
C ASN A 116 11.92 8.54 -78.75
N ALA A 117 12.08 7.44 -78.00
CA ALA A 117 11.98 7.43 -76.54
C ALA A 117 12.98 8.38 -75.85
N TYR A 118 14.18 8.52 -76.42
CA TYR A 118 15.26 9.38 -75.89
C TYR A 118 15.41 10.70 -76.64
N GLU A 119 14.51 11.01 -77.58
CA GLU A 119 14.54 12.30 -78.28
C GLU A 119 14.19 13.45 -77.30
N PRO A 120 14.75 14.64 -77.47
CA PRO A 120 14.46 15.78 -76.59
C PRO A 120 12.97 16.11 -76.58
N ILE A 121 12.52 16.69 -75.47
CA ILE A 121 11.14 17.12 -75.26
C ILE A 121 11.06 18.62 -75.48
N VAL A 122 9.99 19.08 -76.12
CA VAL A 122 9.68 20.50 -76.22
C VAL A 122 8.88 20.89 -74.98
N VAL A 123 9.42 21.84 -74.22
CA VAL A 123 8.76 22.43 -73.06
C VAL A 123 8.19 23.78 -73.46
N LEU A 124 6.89 23.95 -73.25
CA LEU A 124 6.17 25.17 -73.53
C LEU A 124 6.16 26.03 -72.26
N LEU A 125 6.70 27.24 -72.39
CA LEU A 125 6.51 28.31 -71.43
C LEU A 125 5.36 29.18 -71.95
N GLN A 126 4.25 29.14 -71.22
CA GLN A 126 3.09 29.99 -71.47
C GLN A 126 2.96 30.94 -70.28
N ASP A 127 3.02 32.24 -70.54
CA ASP A 127 2.68 33.25 -69.55
C ASP A 127 1.16 33.44 -69.55
N GLU A 128 0.52 33.28 -68.37
CA GLU A 128 -0.93 33.49 -68.21
C GLU A 128 -1.34 34.93 -68.54
N SER A 129 -0.42 35.89 -68.41
CA SER A 129 -0.66 37.31 -68.67
C SER A 129 -0.58 37.66 -70.16
N PHE A 130 0.13 36.86 -70.96
CA PHE A 130 0.35 37.07 -72.39
C PHE A 130 0.21 35.75 -73.16
N PRO A 131 -1.03 35.26 -73.38
CA PRO A 131 -1.29 33.96 -74.02
C PRO A 131 -0.77 33.86 -75.47
N GLU A 132 -0.46 34.98 -76.11
CA GLU A 132 0.13 35.03 -77.45
C GLU A 132 1.66 34.84 -77.48
N SER A 133 2.34 34.88 -76.31
CA SER A 133 3.79 34.70 -76.19
C SER A 133 4.14 33.27 -75.77
N GLN A 134 4.10 32.33 -76.72
CA GLN A 134 4.54 30.95 -76.50
C GLN A 134 6.04 30.83 -76.77
N THR A 135 6.82 30.41 -75.77
CA THR A 135 8.24 30.12 -75.94
C THR A 135 8.48 28.62 -75.88
N TYR A 136 9.17 28.09 -76.89
CA TYR A 136 9.57 26.69 -76.96
C TYR A 136 11.00 26.53 -76.44
N LEU A 137 11.18 25.67 -75.44
CA LEU A 137 12.49 25.28 -74.94
C LEU A 137 12.71 23.78 -75.13
N LEU A 138 13.96 23.36 -75.24
CA LEU A 138 14.33 21.95 -75.30
C LEU A 138 14.75 21.45 -73.94
N LEU A 139 14.21 20.29 -73.58
CA LEU A 139 14.69 19.48 -72.46
C LEU A 139 15.36 18.23 -72.98
N ASP A 140 16.61 18.04 -72.58
CA ASP A 140 17.33 16.80 -72.80
C ASP A 140 16.70 15.65 -71.98
N PHE A 141 16.49 14.50 -72.64
CA PHE A 141 15.84 13.36 -72.01
C PHE A 141 16.73 12.72 -70.93
N LEU A 142 18.06 12.73 -71.10
CA LEU A 142 18.98 12.25 -70.06
C LEU A 142 18.89 13.10 -68.80
N THR A 143 18.82 14.43 -68.96
CA THR A 143 18.59 15.37 -67.85
C THR A 143 17.29 15.06 -67.11
N LEU A 144 16.21 14.78 -67.84
CA LEU A 144 14.92 14.39 -67.26
C LEU A 144 15.01 13.07 -66.46
N LEU A 145 15.71 12.06 -66.98
CA LEU A 145 15.92 10.78 -66.27
C LEU A 145 16.78 10.95 -65.01
N LEU A 146 17.83 11.77 -65.07
CA LEU A 146 18.66 12.09 -63.91
C LEU A 146 17.85 12.80 -62.82
N ALA A 147 16.99 13.73 -63.20
CA ALA A 147 16.08 14.40 -62.28
C ALA A 147 15.13 13.41 -61.58
N GLN A 148 14.50 12.51 -62.35
CA GLN A 148 13.63 11.47 -61.79
C GLN A 148 14.37 10.51 -60.84
N SER A 149 15.60 10.11 -61.20
CA SER A 149 16.43 9.26 -60.34
C SER A 149 16.76 9.94 -59.01
N GLN A 150 17.07 11.24 -59.02
CA GLN A 150 17.33 12.01 -57.80
C GLN A 150 16.08 12.10 -56.91
N ILE A 151 14.92 12.41 -57.49
CA ILE A 151 13.64 12.46 -56.77
C ILE A 151 13.34 11.11 -56.11
N MET A 152 13.53 10.00 -56.83
CA MET A 152 13.31 8.66 -56.30
C MET A 152 14.28 8.30 -55.16
N ALA A 153 15.55 8.70 -55.27
CA ALA A 153 16.55 8.42 -54.24
C ALA A 153 16.21 9.13 -52.93
N VAL A 154 15.80 10.41 -52.99
CA VAL A 154 15.36 11.17 -51.82
C VAL A 154 14.13 10.54 -51.18
N SER A 155 13.09 10.27 -51.97
CA SER A 155 11.86 9.66 -51.44
C SER A 155 12.09 8.29 -50.82
N SER A 156 12.94 7.45 -51.44
CA SER A 156 13.27 6.13 -50.91
C SER A 156 14.01 6.23 -49.57
N TYR A 157 14.92 7.20 -49.43
CA TYR A 157 15.62 7.45 -48.18
C TYR A 157 14.66 7.88 -47.07
N GLU A 158 13.73 8.79 -47.35
CA GLU A 158 12.73 9.25 -46.38
C GLU A 158 11.79 8.13 -45.93
N ILE A 159 11.34 7.28 -46.87
CA ILE A 159 10.50 6.11 -46.57
C ILE A 159 11.26 5.14 -45.66
N GLU A 160 12.54 4.88 -45.93
CA GLU A 160 13.35 3.97 -45.13
C GLU A 160 13.60 4.51 -43.71
N GLN A 161 13.89 5.82 -43.58
CA GLN A 161 14.01 6.49 -42.28
C GLN A 161 12.70 6.39 -41.48
N SER A 162 11.56 6.67 -42.11
CA SER A 162 10.25 6.57 -41.46
C SER A 162 9.93 5.13 -41.03
N ARG A 163 10.26 4.14 -41.87
CA ARG A 163 10.09 2.71 -41.52
C ARG A 163 10.94 2.30 -40.33
N GLN A 164 12.18 2.77 -40.25
CA GLN A 164 13.07 2.49 -39.11
C GLN A 164 12.52 3.10 -37.82
N GLN A 165 12.10 4.36 -37.85
CA GLN A 165 11.48 5.03 -36.69
C GLN A 165 10.22 4.30 -36.23
N LEU A 166 9.34 3.92 -37.16
CA LEU A 166 8.12 3.18 -36.83
C LEU A 166 8.43 1.79 -36.25
N ALA A 167 9.48 1.11 -36.74
CA ALA A 167 9.90 -0.17 -36.21
C ALA A 167 10.44 -0.05 -34.77
N GLU A 168 11.26 0.97 -34.49
CA GLU A 168 11.73 1.27 -33.14
C GLU A 168 10.59 1.60 -32.18
N GLU A 169 9.65 2.45 -32.60
CA GLU A 169 8.50 2.83 -31.78
C GLU A 169 7.61 1.62 -31.48
N ARG A 170 7.34 0.77 -32.48
CA ARG A 170 6.62 -0.50 -32.30
C ARG A 170 7.32 -1.42 -31.31
N GLN A 171 8.64 -1.52 -31.37
CA GLN A 171 9.40 -2.32 -30.43
C GLN A 171 9.28 -1.76 -29.01
N ARG A 172 9.42 -0.44 -28.83
CA ARG A 172 9.23 0.21 -27.53
C ARG A 172 7.83 -0.03 -26.96
N VAL A 173 6.78 0.11 -27.77
CA VAL A 173 5.40 -0.18 -27.35
C VAL A 173 5.24 -1.64 -26.90
N LYS A 174 5.85 -2.58 -27.64
CA LYS A 174 5.84 -4.00 -27.27
C LYS A 174 6.54 -4.24 -25.93
N ASP A 175 7.70 -3.63 -25.72
CA ASP A 175 8.46 -3.74 -24.47
C ASP A 175 7.68 -3.15 -23.28
N TYR A 176 7.07 -1.96 -23.47
CA TYR A 176 6.19 -1.35 -22.45
C TYR A 176 4.97 -2.21 -22.14
N SER A 177 4.33 -2.80 -23.16
CA SER A 177 3.19 -3.69 -22.97
C SER A 177 3.57 -4.93 -22.16
N GLN A 178 4.73 -5.52 -22.41
CA GLN A 178 5.23 -6.66 -21.62
C GLN A 178 5.53 -6.28 -20.16
N LEU A 179 6.12 -5.10 -19.93
CA LEU A 179 6.35 -4.60 -18.57
C LEU A 179 5.04 -4.36 -17.81
N LEU A 180 4.04 -3.79 -18.49
CA LEU A 180 2.72 -3.52 -17.90
C LEU A 180 2.00 -4.82 -17.53
N GLU A 181 2.05 -5.84 -18.38
CA GLU A 181 1.47 -7.15 -18.07
C GLU A 181 2.17 -7.83 -16.88
N ARG A 182 3.51 -7.77 -16.81
CA ARG A 182 4.24 -8.26 -15.63
C ARG A 182 3.81 -7.53 -14.36
N GLN A 183 3.69 -6.21 -14.41
CA GLN A 183 3.27 -5.40 -13.25
C GLN A 183 1.84 -5.72 -12.83
N LYS A 184 0.92 -5.93 -13.79
CA LYS A 184 -0.47 -6.33 -13.53
C LYS A 184 -0.55 -7.67 -12.82
N VAL A 185 0.23 -8.67 -13.24
CA VAL A 185 0.31 -9.97 -12.56
C VAL A 185 0.80 -9.80 -11.12
N LEU A 186 1.85 -9.01 -10.88
CA LEU A 186 2.36 -8.74 -9.53
C LEU A 186 1.32 -8.04 -8.63
N ILE A 187 0.57 -7.07 -9.18
CA ILE A 187 -0.51 -6.40 -8.45
C ILE A 187 -1.62 -7.40 -8.10
N GLN A 188 -2.00 -8.27 -9.02
CA GLN A 188 -3.02 -9.30 -8.78
C GLN A 188 -2.57 -10.31 -7.71
N GLU A 189 -1.31 -10.74 -7.72
CA GLU A 189 -0.76 -11.60 -6.67
C GLU A 189 -0.76 -10.93 -5.30
N ARG A 190 -0.36 -9.65 -5.23
CA ARG A 190 -0.39 -8.88 -3.99
C ARG A 190 -1.81 -8.71 -3.47
N ASN A 191 -2.78 -8.43 -4.33
CA ASN A 191 -4.18 -8.30 -3.93
C ASN A 191 -4.73 -9.62 -3.37
N ARG A 192 -4.44 -10.75 -4.01
CA ARG A 192 -4.80 -12.07 -3.47
C ARG A 192 -4.18 -12.35 -2.11
N LEU A 193 -2.94 -11.92 -1.88
CA LEU A 193 -2.30 -12.06 -0.57
C LEU A 193 -3.00 -11.19 0.48
N LEU A 194 -3.33 -9.95 0.15
CA LEU A 194 -4.05 -9.03 1.03
C LEU A 194 -5.44 -9.57 1.40
N GLU A 195 -6.18 -10.13 0.44
CA GLU A 195 -7.47 -10.78 0.69
C GLU A 195 -7.34 -11.94 1.69
N ARG A 196 -6.32 -12.79 1.54
CA ARG A 196 -6.03 -13.88 2.50
C ARG A 196 -5.71 -13.35 3.89
N GLN A 197 -4.86 -12.32 3.97
CA GLN A 197 -4.51 -11.68 5.25
C GLN A 197 -5.73 -11.04 5.92
N GLN A 198 -6.62 -10.41 5.16
CA GLN A 198 -7.86 -9.84 5.69
C GLN A 198 -8.76 -10.92 6.28
N VAL A 199 -8.93 -12.05 5.59
CA VAL A 199 -9.70 -13.18 6.10
C VAL A 199 -9.08 -13.75 7.39
N GLU A 200 -7.75 -13.89 7.44
CA GLU A 200 -7.05 -14.35 8.64
C GLU A 200 -7.23 -13.39 9.81
N LEU A 201 -7.14 -12.07 9.59
CA LEU A 201 -7.36 -11.07 10.64
C LEU A 201 -8.78 -11.09 11.18
N ILE A 202 -9.79 -11.25 10.31
CA ILE A 202 -11.19 -11.40 10.73
C ILE A 202 -11.36 -12.65 11.59
N GLN A 203 -10.78 -13.78 11.18
CA GLN A 203 -10.83 -15.01 11.97
C GLN A 203 -10.12 -14.86 13.32
N GLN A 204 -8.98 -14.17 13.37
CA GLN A 204 -8.28 -13.90 14.64
C GLN A 204 -9.11 -12.99 15.55
N ALA A 205 -9.72 -11.93 15.02
CA ALA A 205 -10.60 -11.05 15.78
C ALA A 205 -11.81 -11.80 16.34
N GLN A 206 -12.42 -12.69 15.55
CA GLN A 206 -13.52 -13.56 16.01
C GLN A 206 -13.07 -14.50 17.13
N ARG A 207 -11.88 -15.13 17.01
CA ARG A 207 -11.32 -15.96 18.09
C ARG A 207 -11.06 -15.16 19.36
N ALA A 208 -10.54 -13.94 19.23
CA ALA A 208 -10.31 -13.05 20.36
C ALA A 208 -11.62 -12.66 21.05
N ASP A 209 -12.68 -12.37 20.28
CA ASP A 209 -14.00 -12.06 20.84
C ASP A 209 -14.63 -13.27 21.55
N GLN A 210 -14.54 -14.47 20.95
CA GLN A 210 -14.98 -15.72 21.60
C GLN A 210 -14.23 -15.98 22.91
N LEU A 211 -12.91 -15.78 22.91
CA LEU A 211 -12.09 -15.94 24.10
C LEU A 211 -12.46 -14.91 25.18
N LYS A 212 -12.68 -13.65 24.78
CA LYS A 212 -13.17 -12.59 25.67
C LYS A 212 -14.50 -12.98 26.32
N GLN A 213 -15.48 -13.45 25.54
CA GLN A 213 -16.77 -13.90 26.06
C GLN A 213 -16.63 -15.03 27.08
N ARG A 214 -15.77 -16.03 26.79
CA ARG A 214 -15.47 -17.11 27.74
C ARG A 214 -14.83 -16.59 29.03
N PHE A 215 -13.89 -15.65 28.94
CA PHE A 215 -13.30 -15.03 30.13
C PHE A 215 -14.34 -14.29 30.98
N THR A 216 -15.24 -13.52 30.35
CA THR A 216 -16.34 -12.86 31.07
C THR A 216 -17.26 -13.87 31.75
N GLN A 217 -17.61 -14.97 31.08
CA GLN A 217 -18.44 -16.02 31.68
C GLN A 217 -17.75 -16.68 32.87
N ILE A 218 -16.46 -17.03 32.74
CA ILE A 218 -15.67 -17.61 33.83
C ILE A 218 -15.58 -16.63 35.00
N ALA A 219 -15.33 -15.34 34.75
CA ALA A 219 -15.24 -14.32 35.77
C ALA A 219 -16.57 -14.11 36.52
N GLN A 220 -17.71 -14.14 35.82
CA GLN A 220 -19.04 -14.08 36.43
C GLN A 220 -19.30 -15.28 37.36
N ILE A 221 -19.01 -16.49 36.90
CA ILE A 221 -19.16 -17.71 37.71
C ILE A 221 -18.26 -17.64 38.95
N LEU A 222 -16.98 -17.26 38.77
CA LEU A 222 -16.04 -17.10 39.88
C LEU A 222 -16.50 -16.03 40.88
N SER A 223 -17.01 -14.88 40.41
CA SER A 223 -17.53 -13.81 41.27
C SER A 223 -18.69 -14.31 42.13
N LEU A 224 -19.66 -15.00 41.52
CA LEU A 224 -20.83 -15.53 42.21
C LEU A 224 -20.45 -16.62 43.22
N GLU A 225 -19.69 -17.63 42.77
CA GLU A 225 -19.26 -18.74 43.63
C GLU A 225 -18.38 -18.23 44.78
N GLY A 226 -17.42 -17.34 44.47
CA GLY A 226 -16.52 -16.73 45.44
C GLY A 226 -17.27 -15.96 46.51
N LYS A 227 -18.25 -15.11 46.13
CA LYS A 227 -19.09 -14.38 47.09
C LYS A 227 -19.84 -15.31 48.04
N THR A 228 -20.34 -16.43 47.52
CA THR A 228 -21.08 -17.42 48.31
C THR A 228 -20.17 -18.08 49.35
N VAL A 229 -19.00 -18.56 48.92
CA VAL A 229 -17.99 -19.14 49.82
C VAL A 229 -17.51 -18.13 50.87
N PHE A 230 -17.29 -16.86 50.50
CA PHE A 230 -16.91 -15.84 51.46
C PHE A 230 -17.98 -15.59 52.53
N GLN A 231 -19.26 -15.56 52.16
CA GLN A 231 -20.34 -15.42 53.13
C GLN A 231 -20.35 -16.56 54.14
N GLU A 232 -20.12 -17.81 53.71
CA GLU A 232 -20.01 -18.96 54.61
C GLU A 232 -18.82 -18.85 55.56
N ILE A 233 -17.65 -18.42 55.07
CA ILE A 233 -16.45 -18.23 55.90
C ILE A 233 -16.68 -17.10 56.91
N VAL A 234 -17.25 -15.96 56.50
CA VAL A 234 -17.59 -14.85 57.41
C VAL A 234 -18.54 -15.32 58.52
N MET A 235 -19.56 -16.11 58.17
CA MET A 235 -20.45 -16.71 59.15
C MET A 235 -19.69 -17.62 60.14
N GLY A 236 -18.81 -18.49 59.63
CA GLY A 236 -18.00 -19.39 60.45
C GLY A 236 -17.05 -18.66 61.40
N VAL A 237 -16.40 -17.59 60.94
CA VAL A 237 -15.51 -16.72 61.74
C VAL A 237 -16.30 -16.01 62.84
N ASN A 238 -17.48 -15.47 62.53
CA ASN A 238 -18.33 -14.80 63.51
C ASN A 238 -18.87 -15.75 64.59
N VAL A 239 -19.24 -16.98 64.22
CA VAL A 239 -19.63 -18.02 65.19
C VAL A 239 -18.44 -18.39 66.07
N SER A 240 -17.28 -18.65 65.47
CA SER A 240 -16.05 -19.01 66.20
C SER A 240 -15.60 -17.90 67.15
N SER A 241 -15.69 -16.63 66.75
CA SER A 241 -15.38 -15.48 67.60
C SER A 241 -16.31 -15.42 68.81
N ARG A 242 -17.61 -15.62 68.61
CA ARG A 242 -18.58 -15.65 69.72
C ARG A 242 -18.32 -16.80 70.68
N SER A 243 -18.10 -18.01 70.17
CA SER A 243 -17.78 -19.17 71.01
C SER A 243 -16.48 -18.98 71.79
N THR A 244 -15.46 -18.38 71.18
CA THR A 244 -14.17 -18.12 71.84
C THR A 244 -14.33 -17.07 72.94
N ASN A 245 -15.09 -15.99 72.70
CA ASN A 245 -15.40 -15.01 73.74
C ASN A 245 -16.20 -15.63 74.89
N GLN A 246 -17.18 -16.48 74.58
CA GLN A 246 -17.94 -17.23 75.60
C GLN A 246 -17.03 -18.14 76.44
N ILE A 247 -16.02 -18.79 75.85
CA ILE A 247 -15.04 -19.59 76.59
C ILE A 247 -14.23 -18.70 77.56
N VAL A 248 -13.82 -17.51 77.12
CA VAL A 248 -13.11 -16.55 77.99
C VAL A 248 -14.01 -16.08 79.14
N ASP A 249 -15.26 -15.71 78.85
CA ASP A 249 -16.24 -15.26 79.85
C ASP A 249 -16.52 -16.37 80.90
N ILE A 250 -16.77 -17.61 80.43
CA ILE A 250 -16.98 -18.77 81.31
C ILE A 250 -15.72 -19.06 82.15
N SER A 251 -14.53 -18.93 81.57
CA SER A 251 -13.27 -19.15 82.29
C SER A 251 -13.07 -18.11 83.41
N GLN A 252 -13.42 -16.85 83.17
CA GLN A 252 -13.39 -15.80 84.19
C GLN A 252 -14.41 -16.05 85.29
N LEU A 253 -15.63 -16.47 84.93
CA LEU A 253 -16.67 -16.84 85.90
C LEU A 253 -16.21 -18.01 86.78
N LEU A 254 -15.70 -19.09 86.20
CA LEU A 254 -15.18 -20.25 86.94
C LEU A 254 -14.03 -19.86 87.88
N THR A 255 -13.14 -18.96 87.45
CA THR A 255 -12.06 -18.45 88.31
C THR A 255 -12.62 -17.73 89.53
N THR A 256 -13.67 -16.92 89.33
CA THR A 256 -14.35 -16.17 90.40
C THR A 256 -15.11 -17.10 91.34
N GLU A 257 -15.79 -18.14 90.84
CA GLU A 257 -16.51 -19.13 91.66
C GLU A 257 -15.60 -20.04 92.49
N LEU A 258 -14.34 -20.24 92.06
CA LEU A 258 -13.36 -21.03 92.81
C LEU A 258 -12.76 -20.29 94.02
N GLU A 259 -12.78 -18.96 94.02
CA GLU A 259 -12.22 -18.14 95.11
C GLU A 259 -12.93 -18.36 96.46
N PRO A 260 -14.28 -18.38 96.53
CA PRO A 260 -15.01 -18.77 97.75
C PRO A 260 -14.76 -20.21 98.20
N ILE A 261 -14.57 -21.16 97.28
CA ILE A 261 -14.29 -22.57 97.61
C ILE A 261 -12.92 -22.67 98.30
N HIS A 262 -11.91 -21.96 97.79
CA HIS A 262 -10.61 -21.86 98.44
C HIS A 262 -10.71 -21.20 99.82
N GLY A 263 -11.51 -20.13 99.94
CA GLY A 263 -11.78 -19.47 101.23
C GLY A 263 -12.44 -20.40 102.25
N THR A 264 -13.39 -21.22 101.80
CA THR A 264 -14.10 -22.21 102.63
C THR A 264 -13.15 -23.34 103.06
N SER A 265 -12.29 -23.83 102.17
CA SER A 265 -11.25 -24.83 102.50
C SER A 265 -10.32 -24.34 103.61
N LYS A 266 -9.84 -23.08 103.51
CA LYS A 266 -9.00 -22.45 104.54
C LYS A 266 -9.72 -22.25 105.87
N LEU A 267 -11.03 -22.00 105.87
CA LEU A 267 -11.82 -21.90 107.10
C LEU A 267 -11.98 -23.28 107.75
N VAL A 268 -12.22 -24.32 106.96
CA VAL A 268 -12.28 -25.72 107.43
C VAL A 268 -10.95 -26.16 108.03
N GLU A 269 -9.83 -25.79 107.42
CA GLU A 269 -8.48 -26.06 107.95
C GLU A 269 -8.26 -25.37 109.32
N ARG A 270 -8.63 -24.09 109.45
CA ARG A 270 -8.56 -23.36 110.72
C ARG A 270 -9.46 -23.95 111.80
N LEU A 271 -10.70 -24.31 111.45
CA LEU A 271 -11.65 -24.95 112.37
C LEU A 271 -11.14 -26.33 112.82
N GLY A 272 -10.55 -27.10 111.91
CA GLY A 272 -9.88 -28.36 112.23
C GLY A 272 -8.77 -28.17 113.26
N GLN A 273 -7.89 -27.18 113.05
CA GLN A 273 -6.82 -26.87 113.98
C GLN A 273 -7.33 -26.45 115.38
N GLN A 274 -8.39 -25.64 115.43
CA GLN A 274 -9.04 -25.23 116.69
C GLN A 274 -9.70 -26.42 117.41
N LEU A 275 -10.41 -27.28 116.69
CA LEU A 275 -11.03 -28.49 117.26
C LEU A 275 -9.99 -29.48 117.78
N ARG A 276 -8.84 -29.61 117.09
CA ARG A 276 -7.70 -30.41 117.57
C ARG A 276 -7.16 -29.86 118.91
N GLN A 277 -6.99 -28.55 119.00
CA GLN A 277 -6.54 -27.91 120.25
C GLN A 277 -7.54 -28.11 121.39
N LEU A 278 -8.83 -27.95 121.10
CA LEU A 278 -9.91 -28.18 122.07
C LEU A 278 -9.95 -29.65 122.53
N ALA A 279 -9.82 -30.60 121.60
CA ALA A 279 -9.73 -32.03 121.90
C ALA A 279 -8.54 -32.34 122.82
N VAL A 280 -7.36 -31.78 122.54
CA VAL A 280 -6.18 -31.96 123.41
C VAL A 280 -6.44 -31.40 124.81
N GLN A 281 -7.07 -30.22 124.95
CA GLN A 281 -7.45 -29.65 126.25
C GLN A 281 -8.45 -30.55 127.00
N VAL A 282 -9.47 -31.07 126.32
CA VAL A 282 -10.45 -32.00 126.90
C VAL A 282 -9.78 -33.29 127.37
N THR A 283 -8.80 -33.82 126.61
CA THR A 283 -8.01 -34.99 127.03
C THR A 283 -7.22 -34.72 128.32
N ILE A 284 -6.57 -33.54 128.41
CA ILE A 284 -5.79 -33.14 129.58
C ILE A 284 -6.69 -33.02 130.82
N VAL A 285 -7.85 -32.36 130.68
CA VAL A 285 -8.82 -32.22 131.78
C VAL A 285 -9.42 -33.57 132.19
N ALA A 286 -9.76 -34.42 131.22
CA ALA A 286 -10.29 -35.76 131.48
C ALA A 286 -9.28 -36.67 132.21
N ASN A 287 -7.98 -36.59 131.88
CA ASN A 287 -6.93 -37.33 132.58
C ASN A 287 -6.62 -36.80 133.98
N GLN A 288 -6.90 -35.52 134.27
CA GLN A 288 -6.70 -34.91 135.59
C GLN A 288 -7.81 -35.25 136.60
N ALA A 289 -8.99 -35.67 136.12
CA ALA A 289 -10.19 -35.82 136.95
C ALA A 289 -10.48 -37.24 137.47
N GLY A 290 -9.54 -38.19 137.39
CA GLY A 290 -9.66 -39.51 138.03
C GLY A 290 -10.64 -40.48 137.33
N SER A 291 -10.68 -41.74 137.79
CA SER A 291 -11.14 -42.94 137.05
C SER A 291 -12.61 -42.98 136.56
N GLU A 292 -13.42 -41.95 136.75
CA GLU A 292 -14.84 -41.90 136.30
C GLU A 292 -15.02 -41.38 134.86
N LEU A 293 -14.00 -40.77 134.24
CA LEU A 293 -14.13 -40.10 132.93
C LEU A 293 -13.53 -40.86 131.74
N LEU A 294 -13.28 -42.17 131.87
CA LEU A 294 -12.68 -43.01 130.82
C LEU A 294 -13.40 -42.93 129.46
N GLY A 295 -14.73 -42.72 129.44
CA GLY A 295 -15.51 -42.54 128.21
C GLY A 295 -15.16 -41.29 127.39
N PHE A 296 -14.64 -40.23 128.02
CA PHE A 296 -14.24 -39.00 127.34
C PHE A 296 -12.96 -39.17 126.51
N SER A 297 -12.07 -40.10 126.88
CA SER A 297 -10.89 -40.44 126.07
C SER A 297 -11.28 -41.00 124.69
N HIS A 298 -12.33 -41.83 124.65
CA HIS A 298 -12.88 -42.38 123.41
C HIS A 298 -13.51 -41.28 122.53
N ILE A 299 -14.32 -40.40 123.11
CA ILE A 299 -14.91 -39.25 122.40
C ILE A 299 -13.81 -38.36 121.82
N THR A 300 -12.75 -38.12 122.59
CA THR A 300 -11.66 -37.24 122.16
C THR A 300 -10.78 -37.85 121.08
N ASN A 301 -10.55 -39.17 121.14
CA ASN A 301 -9.91 -39.93 120.06
C ASN A 301 -10.76 -39.88 118.78
N GLU A 302 -12.08 -40.02 118.88
CA GLU A 302 -12.97 -39.94 117.73
C GLU A 302 -13.01 -38.50 117.14
N ILE A 303 -13.01 -37.45 117.98
CA ILE A 303 -12.88 -36.05 117.52
C ILE A 303 -11.56 -35.83 116.80
N ASN A 304 -10.42 -36.29 117.36
CA ASN A 304 -9.12 -36.16 116.70
C ASN A 304 -9.07 -36.89 115.35
N LYS A 305 -9.70 -38.07 115.25
CA LYS A 305 -9.81 -38.83 114.01
C LYS A 305 -10.66 -38.10 112.96
N LEU A 306 -11.82 -37.56 113.36
CA LEU A 306 -12.69 -36.76 112.49
C LEU A 306 -12.01 -35.47 112.03
N VAL A 307 -11.27 -34.79 112.91
CA VAL A 307 -10.48 -33.60 112.56
C VAL A 307 -9.37 -33.95 111.56
N ALA A 308 -8.62 -35.03 111.78
CA ALA A 308 -7.59 -35.47 110.84
C ALA A 308 -8.17 -35.83 109.46
N GLN A 309 -9.35 -36.49 109.42
CA GLN A 309 -10.07 -36.76 108.18
C GLN A 309 -10.55 -35.48 107.50
N THR A 310 -11.04 -34.50 108.26
CA THR A 310 -11.52 -33.21 107.75
C THR A 310 -10.38 -32.36 107.19
N GLU A 311 -9.22 -32.33 107.85
CA GLU A 311 -8.01 -31.67 107.35
C GLU A 311 -7.47 -32.34 106.09
N GLU A 312 -7.54 -33.68 105.98
CA GLU A 312 -7.16 -34.39 104.76
C GLU A 312 -8.10 -34.05 103.59
N ILE A 313 -9.42 -33.97 103.84
CA ILE A 313 -10.42 -33.53 102.86
C ILE A 313 -10.15 -32.07 102.43
N GLY A 314 -9.86 -31.17 103.37
CA GLY A 314 -9.49 -29.78 103.07
C GLY A 314 -8.25 -29.70 102.16
N ARG A 315 -7.18 -30.42 102.50
CA ARG A 315 -5.96 -30.50 101.66
C ARG A 315 -6.25 -31.09 100.27
N GLN A 316 -7.17 -32.04 100.15
CA GLN A 316 -7.62 -32.56 98.84
C GLN A 316 -8.40 -31.51 98.04
N ILE A 317 -9.28 -30.74 98.68
CA ILE A 317 -10.02 -29.64 98.05
C ILE A 317 -9.06 -28.57 97.54
N ASP A 318 -8.07 -28.15 98.34
CA ASP A 318 -7.10 -27.14 97.89
C ASP A 318 -6.26 -27.60 96.69
N ARG A 319 -5.82 -28.86 96.68
CA ARG A 319 -5.16 -29.45 95.49
C ARG A 319 -6.08 -29.53 94.28
N MET A 320 -7.38 -29.71 94.49
CA MET A 320 -8.36 -29.73 93.40
C MET A 320 -8.58 -28.33 92.85
N VAL A 321 -8.77 -27.33 93.71
CA VAL A 321 -8.90 -25.92 93.32
C VAL A 321 -7.67 -25.42 92.58
N ALA A 322 -6.46 -25.68 93.09
CA ALA A 322 -5.22 -25.27 92.42
C ALA A 322 -5.07 -25.90 91.02
N ARG A 323 -5.41 -27.19 90.86
CA ARG A 323 -5.42 -27.85 89.55
C ARG A 323 -6.50 -27.29 88.63
N PHE A 324 -7.65 -26.91 89.17
CA PHE A 324 -8.76 -26.34 88.39
C PHE A 324 -8.39 -24.95 87.88
N GLN A 325 -7.78 -24.11 88.72
CA GLN A 325 -7.27 -22.78 88.35
C GLN A 325 -6.24 -22.88 87.21
N LEU A 326 -5.29 -23.81 87.30
CA LEU A 326 -4.31 -24.06 86.23
C LEU A 326 -5.00 -24.41 84.90
N ARG A 327 -5.97 -25.34 84.92
CA ARG A 327 -6.71 -25.74 83.72
C ARG A 327 -7.56 -24.62 83.12
N VAL A 328 -8.16 -23.78 83.96
CA VAL A 328 -8.92 -22.60 83.52
C VAL A 328 -7.99 -21.56 82.88
N GLN A 329 -6.78 -21.41 83.40
CA GLN A 329 -5.76 -20.53 82.82
C GLN A 329 -5.28 -21.04 81.45
N GLU A 330 -4.97 -22.34 81.33
CA GLU A 330 -4.62 -22.97 80.04
C GLU A 330 -5.77 -22.83 79.01
N LEU A 331 -7.01 -23.01 79.44
CA LEU A 331 -8.20 -22.82 78.59
C LEU A 331 -8.33 -21.36 78.12
N THR A 332 -8.07 -20.40 79.01
CA THR A 332 -8.12 -18.96 78.69
C THR A 332 -7.01 -18.59 77.70
N GLU A 333 -5.79 -19.08 77.90
CA GLU A 333 -4.67 -18.84 76.99
C GLU A 333 -4.92 -19.45 75.61
N SER A 334 -5.46 -20.68 75.55
CA SER A 334 -5.88 -21.31 74.30
C SER A 334 -6.97 -20.53 73.59
N ALA A 335 -7.95 -19.99 74.32
CA ALA A 335 -9.01 -19.16 73.77
C ALA A 335 -8.48 -17.82 73.23
N LEU A 336 -7.59 -17.15 73.95
CA LEU A 336 -6.93 -15.92 73.49
C LEU A 336 -6.12 -16.16 72.22
N THR A 337 -5.38 -17.28 72.15
CA THR A 337 -4.66 -17.69 70.94
C THR A 337 -5.63 -17.93 69.78
N GLY A 338 -6.72 -18.67 70.01
CA GLY A 338 -7.78 -18.85 69.01
C GLY A 338 -8.36 -17.53 68.51
N MET A 339 -8.52 -16.54 69.40
CA MET A 339 -9.03 -15.22 69.05
C MET A 339 -8.07 -14.42 68.14
N THR A 340 -6.76 -14.57 68.32
CA THR A 340 -5.76 -13.95 67.41
C THR A 340 -5.83 -14.55 66.01
N VAL A 341 -5.99 -15.87 65.90
CA VAL A 341 -6.15 -16.56 64.61
C VAL A 341 -7.45 -16.12 63.91
N ILE A 342 -8.55 -16.04 64.66
CA ILE A 342 -9.85 -15.58 64.15
C ILE A 342 -9.77 -14.13 63.64
N ARG A 343 -9.07 -13.23 64.35
CA ARG A 343 -8.85 -11.84 63.88
C ARG A 343 -8.07 -11.80 62.57
N SER A 344 -6.95 -12.53 62.50
CA SER A 344 -6.15 -12.60 61.26
C SER A 344 -6.95 -13.16 60.08
N LEU A 345 -7.81 -14.16 60.32
CA LEU A 345 -8.72 -14.70 59.31
C LEU A 345 -9.73 -13.65 58.86
N SER A 346 -10.30 -12.88 59.79
CA SER A 346 -11.23 -11.78 59.47
C SER A 346 -10.59 -10.73 58.57
N ASP A 347 -9.35 -10.33 58.86
CA ASP A 347 -8.61 -9.34 58.05
C ASP A 347 -8.33 -9.87 56.63
N GLN A 348 -7.93 -11.14 56.51
CA GLN A 348 -7.69 -11.78 55.21
C GLN A 348 -8.98 -11.90 54.37
N ILE A 349 -10.11 -12.20 55.01
CA ILE A 349 -11.41 -12.26 54.35
C ILE A 349 -11.81 -10.89 53.82
N GLN A 350 -11.65 -9.84 54.61
CA GLN A 350 -11.97 -8.48 54.20
C GLN A 350 -11.11 -8.03 53.00
N GLN A 351 -9.82 -8.38 53.01
CA GLN A 351 -8.94 -8.10 51.88
C GLN A 351 -9.37 -8.85 50.61
N ALA A 352 -9.77 -10.11 50.75
CA ALA A 352 -10.24 -10.90 49.62
C ALA A 352 -11.59 -10.40 49.07
N GLU A 353 -12.50 -9.92 49.93
CA GLU A 353 -13.77 -9.31 49.51
C GLU A 353 -13.55 -8.07 48.63
N VAL A 354 -12.54 -7.24 48.94
CA VAL A 354 -12.14 -6.11 48.08
C VAL A 354 -11.69 -6.59 46.71
N THR A 355 -10.86 -7.64 46.64
CA THR A 355 -10.40 -8.16 45.33
C THR A 355 -11.54 -8.76 44.48
N PHE A 356 -12.55 -9.35 45.13
CA PHE A 356 -13.73 -9.88 44.43
C PHE A 356 -14.67 -8.77 43.95
N THR A 357 -14.81 -7.69 44.72
CA THR A 357 -15.56 -6.52 44.27
C THR A 357 -14.86 -5.83 43.11
N ASP A 358 -13.52 -5.74 43.11
CA ASP A 358 -12.76 -5.27 41.94
C ASP A 358 -12.98 -6.16 40.71
N LEU A 359 -12.92 -7.49 40.87
CA LEU A 359 -13.24 -8.44 39.80
C LEU A 359 -14.65 -8.22 39.24
N ASP A 360 -15.63 -8.03 40.13
CA ASP A 360 -17.03 -7.82 39.75
C ASP A 360 -17.23 -6.49 39.01
N THR A 361 -16.57 -5.42 39.44
CA THR A 361 -16.63 -4.13 38.74
C THR A 361 -16.02 -4.18 37.34
N ILE A 362 -14.89 -4.88 37.16
CA ILE A 362 -14.26 -5.06 35.84
C ILE A 362 -15.22 -5.81 34.90
N VAL A 363 -15.85 -6.87 35.40
CA VAL A 363 -16.86 -7.65 34.65
C VAL A 363 -18.06 -6.79 34.24
N HIS A 364 -18.58 -5.95 35.14
CA HIS A 364 -19.75 -5.11 34.88
C HIS A 364 -19.44 -3.88 34.01
N GLN A 365 -18.28 -3.24 34.18
CA GLN A 365 -17.83 -2.15 33.30
C GLN A 365 -17.62 -2.64 31.86
N GLN A 366 -17.12 -3.87 31.69
CA GLN A 366 -16.99 -4.46 30.35
C GLN A 366 -18.35 -4.78 29.72
N ALA A 367 -19.35 -5.22 30.50
CA ALA A 367 -20.71 -5.42 30.00
C ALA A 367 -21.33 -4.11 29.45
N ALA A 368 -21.05 -2.96 30.07
CA ALA A 368 -21.49 -1.65 29.59
C ALA A 368 -20.78 -1.19 28.31
N SER A 369 -19.55 -1.67 28.05
CA SER A 369 -18.80 -1.40 26.81
C SER A 369 -19.21 -2.29 25.62
N SER A 370 -20.09 -3.27 25.81
CA SER A 370 -20.60 -4.18 24.77
C SER A 370 -21.69 -3.59 23.86
N GLY A 371 -22.04 -2.31 24.02
CA GLY A 371 -23.18 -1.66 23.34
C GLY A 371 -22.88 -1.04 21.99
N GLY A 372 -21.73 -1.28 21.39
CA GLY A 372 -21.42 -0.84 20.03
C GLY A 372 -20.83 -1.98 19.23
N PRO A 373 -21.35 -2.31 18.04
CA PRO A 373 -20.52 -2.99 17.06
C PRO A 373 -19.20 -2.21 16.97
N PRO A 374 -18.02 -2.84 16.81
CA PRO A 374 -16.96 -2.12 16.13
C PRO A 374 -17.62 -1.61 14.85
N ALA A 375 -17.71 -0.28 14.70
CA ALA A 375 -18.25 0.32 13.50
C ALA A 375 -17.69 -0.49 12.33
N ALA A 376 -18.58 -1.05 11.51
CA ALA A 376 -18.18 -1.80 10.34
C ALA A 376 -17.03 -1.03 9.68
N PRO A 377 -15.90 -1.67 9.35
CA PRO A 377 -14.85 -0.96 8.64
C PRO A 377 -15.55 -0.30 7.45
N PRO A 378 -15.48 1.04 7.32
CA PRO A 378 -16.27 1.77 6.34
C PRO A 378 -16.06 1.08 4.99
N ASP A 379 -17.13 0.49 4.47
CA ASP A 379 -17.08 -0.45 3.35
C ASP A 379 -16.70 0.26 2.04
N THR A 380 -16.47 1.57 2.11
CA THR A 380 -15.95 2.36 1.00
C THR A 380 -14.95 3.41 1.49
N VAL A 381 -13.90 3.61 0.70
CA VAL A 381 -12.96 4.74 0.84
C VAL A 381 -13.72 6.09 0.89
N ASN A 382 -14.90 6.18 0.28
CA ASN A 382 -15.78 7.34 0.32
C ASN A 382 -16.34 7.67 1.72
N GLU A 383 -16.53 6.69 2.61
CA GLU A 383 -17.02 6.93 3.98
C GLU A 383 -15.90 7.43 4.92
N LEU A 384 -14.64 7.13 4.64
CA LEU A 384 -13.49 7.69 5.37
C LEU A 384 -13.22 9.16 5.00
N LEU A 385 -13.65 9.60 3.83
CA LEU A 385 -13.44 10.95 3.30
C LEU A 385 -14.58 11.92 3.67
N SER A 386 -15.71 11.41 4.17
CA SER A 386 -16.86 12.20 4.62
C SER A 386 -16.89 12.44 6.13
N LEU A 387 -15.89 11.95 6.88
CA LEU A 387 -15.78 12.13 8.32
C LEU A 387 -15.56 13.61 8.68
N SER A 388 -16.33 14.09 9.66
CA SER A 388 -16.14 15.43 10.23
C SER A 388 -14.79 15.54 10.96
N ALA A 389 -14.26 16.75 11.10
CA ALA A 389 -12.94 16.99 11.71
C ALA A 389 -12.82 16.44 13.14
N GLU A 390 -13.93 16.36 13.88
CA GLU A 390 -13.98 15.77 15.22
C GLU A 390 -13.86 14.24 15.20
N GLN A 391 -14.42 13.57 14.18
CA GLN A 391 -14.34 12.12 14.02
C GLN A 391 -12.96 11.66 13.52
N LEU A 392 -12.24 12.49 12.75
CA LEU A 392 -10.85 12.22 12.36
C LEU A 392 -9.90 12.17 13.56
N ASN A 393 -10.17 12.97 14.60
CA ASN A 393 -9.32 13.06 15.79
C ASN A 393 -9.53 11.90 16.78
N ALA A 394 -10.60 11.13 16.66
CA ALA A 394 -10.87 9.94 17.47
C ALA A 394 -10.21 8.66 16.92
N LEU A 395 -9.70 8.69 15.68
CA LEU A 395 -9.07 7.54 15.04
C LEU A 395 -7.63 7.31 15.55
N PRO A 396 -7.16 6.04 15.64
CA PRO A 396 -5.76 5.72 15.89
C PRO A 396 -4.83 6.42 14.91
N GLU A 397 -3.65 6.84 15.39
CA GLU A 397 -2.72 7.71 14.66
C GLU A 397 -2.31 7.15 13.28
N GLY A 398 -2.11 5.83 13.21
CA GLY A 398 -1.81 5.12 11.96
C GLY A 398 -2.96 5.17 10.94
N THR A 399 -4.21 5.10 11.40
CA THR A 399 -5.40 5.17 10.54
C THR A 399 -5.61 6.59 10.04
N ARG A 400 -5.37 7.61 10.88
CA ARG A 400 -5.42 9.03 10.49
C ARG A 400 -4.38 9.36 9.42
N ALA A 401 -3.14 8.86 9.58
CA ALA A 401 -2.08 9.02 8.59
C ALA A 401 -2.41 8.33 7.26
N LEU A 402 -3.13 7.20 7.29
CA LEU A 402 -3.58 6.49 6.09
C LEU A 402 -4.69 7.26 5.36
N VAL A 403 -5.71 7.75 6.07
CA VAL A 403 -6.81 8.56 5.50
C VAL A 403 -6.28 9.83 4.84
N GLN A 404 -5.31 10.50 5.48
CA GLN A 404 -4.69 11.71 4.95
C GLN A 404 -3.84 11.45 3.69
N LYS A 405 -3.20 10.28 3.60
CA LYS A 405 -2.48 9.86 2.38
C LYS A 405 -3.41 9.48 1.25
N ILE A 406 -4.55 8.86 1.56
CA ILE A 406 -5.57 8.47 0.58
C ILE A 406 -6.26 9.72 0.02
N SER A 407 -6.63 10.69 0.86
CA SER A 407 -7.23 11.96 0.39
C SER A 407 -6.28 12.75 -0.51
N LEU A 408 -4.98 12.78 -0.17
CA LEU A 408 -3.95 13.38 -1.00
C LEU A 408 -3.83 12.66 -2.35
N ALA A 409 -3.83 11.32 -2.35
CA ALA A 409 -3.76 10.52 -3.57
C ALA A 409 -4.98 10.76 -4.47
N GLU A 410 -6.19 10.82 -3.91
CA GLU A 410 -7.41 11.09 -4.69
C GLU A 410 -7.47 12.51 -5.24
N ALA A 411 -7.04 13.51 -4.47
CA ALA A 411 -6.90 14.88 -4.97
C ALA A 411 -5.95 14.92 -6.18
N THR A 412 -4.79 14.26 -6.08
CA THR A 412 -3.85 14.19 -7.20
C THR A 412 -4.41 13.42 -8.40
N LEU A 413 -5.20 12.37 -8.18
CA LEU A 413 -5.78 11.55 -9.25
C LEU A 413 -6.95 12.24 -9.95
N THR A 414 -7.70 13.05 -9.20
CA THR A 414 -8.77 13.91 -9.74
C THR A 414 -8.18 15.04 -10.56
N GLU A 415 -7.09 15.64 -10.10
CA GLU A 415 -6.33 16.64 -10.84
C GLU A 415 -5.65 16.04 -12.08
N LEU A 416 -5.15 14.81 -12.00
CA LEU A 416 -4.60 14.06 -13.14
C LEU A 416 -5.68 13.73 -14.17
N LYS A 417 -6.89 13.35 -13.72
CA LYS A 417 -8.06 13.15 -14.59
C LYS A 417 -8.52 14.45 -15.25
N ALA A 418 -8.43 15.59 -14.55
CA ALA A 418 -8.72 16.90 -15.13
C ALA A 418 -7.69 17.27 -16.22
N LEU A 419 -6.41 17.00 -15.97
CA LEU A 419 -5.34 17.19 -16.94
C LEU A 419 -5.42 16.24 -18.14
N LEU A 420 -5.93 15.02 -17.95
CA LEU A 420 -6.16 14.06 -19.04
C LEU A 420 -7.38 14.41 -19.92
N ARG A 421 -8.30 15.26 -19.43
CA ARG A 421 -9.47 15.73 -20.19
C ARG A 421 -9.17 16.97 -21.03
N GLN A 422 -8.13 17.73 -20.69
CA GLN A 422 -7.57 18.76 -21.57
C GLN A 422 -6.58 18.06 -22.50
N GLU A 423 -6.73 18.17 -23.83
CA GLU A 423 -5.85 17.54 -24.83
C GLU A 423 -4.41 18.12 -24.86
N GLU A 424 -3.92 18.65 -23.74
CA GLU A 424 -2.57 19.17 -23.59
C GLU A 424 -1.77 18.30 -22.61
N TYR A 425 -0.91 17.44 -23.15
CA TYR A 425 -0.10 16.48 -22.39
C TYR A 425 1.12 17.10 -21.65
N GLY A 426 1.38 18.40 -21.83
CA GLY A 426 2.54 19.10 -21.26
C GLY A 426 2.61 19.12 -19.72
N PRO A 427 1.52 19.48 -19.01
CA PRO A 427 1.49 19.50 -17.55
C PRO A 427 1.63 18.10 -16.93
N LEU A 428 1.12 17.07 -17.61
CA LEU A 428 1.18 15.67 -17.17
C LEU A 428 2.62 15.14 -17.13
N ILE A 429 3.41 15.44 -18.17
CA ILE A 429 4.83 15.07 -18.26
C ILE A 429 5.65 15.77 -17.17
N GLN A 430 5.35 17.04 -16.87
CA GLN A 430 6.06 17.81 -15.84
C GLN A 430 5.78 17.28 -14.43
N LYS A 431 4.54 16.83 -14.17
CA LYS A 431 4.13 16.24 -12.88
C LYS A 431 4.73 14.84 -12.67
N ILE A 432 4.81 14.02 -13.73
CA ILE A 432 5.50 12.72 -13.70
C ILE A 432 6.99 12.91 -13.39
N ARG A 433 7.67 13.89 -13.99
CA ARG A 433 9.07 14.23 -13.65
C ARG A 433 9.24 14.63 -12.19
N ARG A 434 8.32 15.43 -11.63
CA ARG A 434 8.38 15.84 -10.21
C ARG A 434 8.14 14.65 -9.26
N ALA A 435 7.21 13.77 -9.59
CA ALA A 435 6.96 12.55 -8.81
C ALA A 435 8.14 11.58 -8.83
N MET A 436 8.83 11.44 -9.97
CA MET A 436 10.07 10.66 -10.06
C MET A 436 11.22 11.30 -9.27
N ALA A 437 11.32 12.64 -9.24
CA ALA A 437 12.33 13.33 -8.43
C ALA A 437 12.09 13.23 -6.91
N ALA A 438 10.82 13.07 -6.48
CA ALA A 438 10.45 12.96 -5.07
C ALA A 438 10.63 11.55 -4.48
N ASN A 439 10.87 10.52 -5.30
CA ASN A 439 11.07 9.14 -4.85
C ASN A 439 12.33 8.52 -5.49
N PRO A 440 13.53 8.71 -4.91
CA PRO A 440 14.81 8.31 -5.51
C PRO A 440 15.06 6.79 -5.50
N ARG A 441 14.09 5.95 -5.15
CA ARG A 441 14.22 4.48 -5.15
C ARG A 441 13.81 3.79 -6.46
N LEU A 442 13.46 4.55 -7.49
CA LEU A 442 13.16 4.06 -8.84
C LEU A 442 14.17 4.60 -9.87
N GLY A 443 15.46 4.59 -9.52
CA GLY A 443 16.55 4.75 -10.49
C GLY A 443 16.86 3.41 -11.16
N PRO A 444 17.23 3.40 -12.46
CA PRO A 444 17.48 2.17 -13.20
C PRO A 444 18.68 1.43 -12.59
N ARG A 445 18.51 0.14 -12.33
CA ARG A 445 19.61 -0.82 -12.22
C ARG A 445 19.69 -1.63 -13.49
#